data_AF-A0A3S0DDL7-F1
#
_entry.id   AF-A0A3S0DDL7-F1
#
_cell.length_a   1.000
_cell.length_b   1.000
_cell.length_c   1.000
_cell.angle_alpha   90.00
_cell.angle_beta   90.00
_cell.angle_gamma   90.00
#
_symmetry.space_group_name_H-M   'P 1'
#
loop_
_entity.id
_entity.type
_entity.pdbx_description
1 polymer ?
#
loop_
_entity_poly.entity_id
_entity_poly.type
_entity_poly.pdbx_seq_one_letter_code
_entity_poly.pdbx_strand_id
1 'polypeptide(L)'
;MHFQSTLLLSSLKNKYISYLIGGLLNFVAHNVDYINQKAVISKPVVDMSSSYPACQKSPISGQETLCRRANQGLYNETVTSLHVVADAVKINVDKVIYGFDDNGQPYSTFWTLVDGITLLKKINPVLIGMIPCLENEYQSKLFLSEPWNGFSVGTYFVRIPQKDIQTQYAVYIPYFADNTFSIAYIEKEKALCIEQRSDQQKRGLFVALLHRLIVYAASEDASSVVPYVWGGCSFSTPNDKNDFFYAQGCWHRPSQGETYQGYDCSGLIWRMAQGAGIPFVWKVSKLIGQYCRPVDENNMLEEGDIIWFEGHTMVVASIHGNTLIEAAGYSTGYGCVHCIPLSKRFAGINTYQDLYNAYLNKQPIGLLDAQGNEFKQVSVKLLKLMPPYQ
;
A
#
# COMPACT_ATOMS: atom_id res chain seq x y z
N MET A 1 -63.69 17.75 -30.04
CA MET A 1 -62.25 18.04 -30.04
C MET A 1 -61.57 17.61 -28.71
N HIS A 2 -61.89 16.42 -28.17
CA HIS A 2 -61.41 16.00 -26.83
C HIS A 2 -60.91 14.55 -26.72
N PHE A 3 -60.71 13.84 -27.84
CA PHE A 3 -60.35 12.41 -27.82
C PHE A 3 -58.91 12.08 -28.27
N GLN A 4 -58.09 13.08 -28.64
CA GLN A 4 -56.72 12.83 -29.13
C GLN A 4 -55.60 13.06 -28.07
N SER A 5 -55.89 13.68 -26.91
CA SER A 5 -54.84 13.91 -25.90
C SER A 5 -54.55 12.69 -25.02
N THR A 6 -55.51 11.78 -24.83
CA THR A 6 -55.35 10.61 -23.95
C THR A 6 -54.45 9.53 -24.56
N LEU A 7 -54.44 9.39 -25.89
CA LEU A 7 -53.60 8.42 -26.62
C LEU A 7 -52.12 8.83 -26.69
N LEU A 8 -51.80 10.13 -26.67
CA LEU A 8 -50.42 10.60 -26.64
C LEU A 8 -49.76 10.37 -25.27
N LEU A 9 -50.51 10.53 -24.18
CA LEU A 9 -50.00 10.33 -22.81
C LEU A 9 -49.71 8.86 -22.48
N SER A 10 -50.45 7.90 -23.05
CA SER A 10 -50.16 6.46 -22.86
C SER A 10 -48.93 6.00 -23.65
N SER A 11 -48.72 6.53 -24.86
CA SER A 11 -47.53 6.26 -25.68
C SER A 11 -46.23 6.76 -25.04
N LEU A 12 -46.26 7.98 -24.48
CA LEU A 12 -45.09 8.56 -23.79
C LEU A 12 -44.76 7.83 -22.48
N LYS A 13 -45.76 7.38 -21.71
CA LYS A 13 -45.55 6.56 -20.51
C LYS A 13 -44.90 5.21 -20.84
N ASN A 14 -45.32 4.55 -21.92
CA ASN A 14 -44.75 3.26 -22.31
C ASN A 14 -43.29 3.38 -22.80
N LYS A 15 -42.94 4.46 -23.51
CA LYS A 15 -41.54 4.73 -23.88
C LYS A 15 -40.68 4.98 -22.64
N TYR A 16 -41.13 5.83 -21.71
CA TYR A 16 -40.38 6.10 -20.48
C TYR A 16 -40.18 4.86 -19.61
N ILE A 17 -41.21 4.02 -19.47
CA ILE A 17 -41.13 2.76 -18.73
C ILE A 17 -40.16 1.79 -19.43
N SER A 18 -40.19 1.70 -20.78
CA SER A 18 -39.24 0.86 -21.52
C SER A 18 -37.78 1.33 -21.39
N TYR A 19 -37.52 2.64 -21.37
CA TYR A 19 -36.17 3.18 -21.10
C TYR A 19 -35.72 2.92 -19.67
N LEU A 20 -36.61 3.08 -18.68
CA LEU A 20 -36.31 2.79 -17.28
C LEU A 20 -36.06 1.30 -17.04
N ILE A 21 -36.89 0.42 -17.61
CA ILE A 21 -36.71 -1.03 -17.51
C ILE A 21 -35.45 -1.48 -18.27
N GLY A 22 -35.20 -0.95 -19.46
CA GLY A 22 -33.98 -1.24 -20.22
C GLY A 22 -32.71 -0.80 -19.49
N GLY A 23 -32.73 0.39 -18.89
CA GLY A 23 -31.64 0.87 -18.03
C GLY A 23 -31.45 0.02 -16.78
N LEU A 24 -32.55 -0.37 -16.12
CA LEU A 24 -32.52 -1.21 -14.92
C LEU A 24 -32.03 -2.63 -15.24
N LEU A 25 -32.47 -3.24 -16.34
CA LEU A 25 -32.03 -4.57 -16.78
C LEU A 25 -30.56 -4.57 -17.19
N ASN A 26 -30.10 -3.54 -17.92
CA ASN A 26 -28.69 -3.40 -18.26
C ASN A 26 -27.82 -3.18 -17.00
N PHE A 27 -28.31 -2.41 -16.03
CA PHE A 27 -27.64 -2.20 -14.74
C PHE A 27 -27.56 -3.51 -13.93
N VAL A 28 -28.66 -4.27 -13.84
CA VAL A 28 -28.69 -5.56 -13.14
C VAL A 28 -27.78 -6.59 -13.82
N ALA A 29 -27.83 -6.71 -15.16
CA ALA A 29 -26.99 -7.64 -15.91
C ALA A 29 -25.50 -7.32 -15.76
N HIS A 30 -25.12 -6.03 -15.81
CA HIS A 30 -23.72 -5.63 -15.59
C HIS A 30 -23.23 -5.92 -14.17
N ASN A 31 -24.10 -5.85 -13.16
CA ASN A 31 -23.70 -6.06 -11.76
C ASN A 31 -23.55 -7.55 -11.37
N VAL A 32 -24.33 -8.45 -11.98
CA VAL A 32 -24.20 -9.91 -11.73
C VAL A 32 -22.83 -10.42 -12.17
N ASP A 33 -22.24 -9.80 -13.19
CA ASP A 33 -20.97 -10.22 -13.78
C ASP A 33 -19.75 -10.05 -12.88
N TYR A 34 -19.85 -9.32 -11.77
CA TYR A 34 -18.72 -8.95 -10.91
C TYR A 34 -18.67 -9.72 -9.58
N ILE A 35 -19.73 -10.40 -9.18
CA ILE A 35 -19.80 -11.02 -7.85
C ILE A 35 -18.93 -12.28 -7.81
N ASN A 36 -18.04 -12.33 -6.82
CA ASN A 36 -17.09 -13.43 -6.56
C ASN A 36 -16.18 -13.77 -7.76
N GLN A 37 -15.83 -12.77 -8.56
CA GLN A 37 -14.92 -12.94 -9.69
C GLN A 37 -13.50 -12.52 -9.31
N LYS A 38 -12.50 -13.30 -9.72
CA LYS A 38 -11.10 -12.86 -9.66
C LYS A 38 -10.85 -11.74 -10.67
N ALA A 39 -10.06 -10.77 -10.27
CA ALA A 39 -9.63 -9.63 -11.07
C ALA A 39 -8.15 -9.31 -10.82
N VAL A 40 -7.59 -8.45 -11.64
CA VAL A 40 -6.23 -7.91 -11.50
C VAL A 40 -6.28 -6.39 -11.46
N ILE A 41 -5.44 -5.76 -10.65
CA ILE A 41 -5.22 -4.32 -10.71
C ILE A 41 -4.52 -3.98 -12.04
N SER A 42 -5.20 -3.19 -12.89
CA SER A 42 -4.76 -2.92 -14.26
C SER A 42 -4.10 -1.56 -14.45
N LYS A 43 -4.10 -0.71 -13.43
CA LYS A 43 -3.37 0.58 -13.41
C LYS A 43 -2.10 0.47 -12.55
N PRO A 44 -1.08 1.32 -12.76
CA PRO A 44 0.14 1.32 -11.95
C PRO A 44 -0.13 1.36 -10.44
N VAL A 45 -1.04 2.25 -10.02
CA VAL A 45 -1.49 2.40 -8.63
C VAL A 45 -2.99 2.69 -8.63
N VAL A 46 -3.72 2.07 -7.70
CA VAL A 46 -5.16 2.25 -7.51
C VAL A 46 -5.45 2.57 -6.04
N ASP A 47 -6.05 3.72 -5.76
CA ASP A 47 -6.51 4.07 -4.41
C ASP A 47 -7.70 3.17 -3.98
N MET A 48 -7.69 2.79 -2.71
CA MET A 48 -8.70 1.93 -2.11
C MET A 48 -9.22 2.55 -0.81
N SER A 49 -10.53 2.52 -0.61
CA SER A 49 -11.19 3.00 0.62
C SER A 49 -11.71 1.86 1.48
N SER A 50 -11.74 2.04 2.80
CA SER A 50 -12.44 1.13 3.71
C SER A 50 -13.97 1.32 3.68
N SER A 51 -14.48 2.39 3.06
CA SER A 51 -15.90 2.73 3.03
C SER A 51 -16.34 3.20 1.63
N TYR A 52 -17.66 3.22 1.38
CA TYR A 52 -18.24 3.74 0.14
C TYR A 52 -18.55 5.25 0.27
N PRO A 53 -18.48 6.05 -0.81
CA PRO A 53 -17.90 5.74 -2.14
C PRO A 53 -16.39 5.48 -2.13
N ALA A 54 -15.93 4.84 -3.22
CA ALA A 54 -14.51 4.70 -3.52
C ALA A 54 -13.82 6.08 -3.56
N CYS A 55 -12.53 6.10 -3.23
CA CYS A 55 -11.72 7.31 -3.27
C CYS A 55 -11.48 7.77 -4.71
N GLN A 56 -11.78 9.03 -4.99
CA GLN A 56 -11.29 9.74 -6.18
C GLN A 56 -10.46 10.94 -5.69
N LYS A 57 -9.17 10.99 -6.04
CA LYS A 57 -8.26 12.11 -5.69
C LYS A 57 -8.23 12.44 -4.19
N SER A 58 -8.10 11.41 -3.34
CA SER A 58 -8.01 11.61 -1.88
C SER A 58 -6.82 12.51 -1.52
N PRO A 59 -6.97 13.44 -0.56
CA PRO A 59 -5.85 14.27 -0.11
C PRO A 59 -4.72 13.39 0.45
N ILE A 60 -3.54 13.99 0.62
CA ILE A 60 -2.34 13.28 1.04
C ILE A 60 -2.47 12.77 2.46
N SER A 61 -3.03 13.61 3.33
CA SER A 61 -3.39 13.30 4.70
C SER A 61 -4.44 14.30 5.13
N GLY A 62 -5.45 13.90 5.88
CA GLY A 62 -6.50 14.80 6.37
C GLY A 62 -7.03 14.36 7.72
N GLN A 63 -7.98 15.11 8.25
CA GLN A 63 -8.93 14.54 9.21
C GLN A 63 -9.63 13.35 8.55
N GLU A 64 -9.91 12.28 9.31
CA GLU A 64 -10.41 10.98 8.79
C GLU A 64 -11.61 11.10 7.84
N THR A 65 -12.42 12.16 8.00
CA THR A 65 -13.61 12.41 7.18
C THR A 65 -13.30 12.83 5.74
N LEU A 66 -12.13 13.44 5.49
CA LEU A 66 -11.72 13.95 4.16
C LEU A 66 -10.77 12.99 3.43
N CYS A 67 -9.92 12.25 4.16
CA CYS A 67 -9.02 11.26 3.57
C CYS A 67 -9.57 9.85 3.78
N ARG A 68 -10.24 9.31 2.75
CA ARG A 68 -10.85 7.98 2.80
C ARG A 68 -9.92 6.84 2.38
N ARG A 69 -8.69 7.17 1.97
CA ARG A 69 -7.71 6.18 1.52
C ARG A 69 -7.33 5.27 2.69
N ALA A 70 -7.47 3.97 2.48
CA ALA A 70 -7.15 2.93 3.45
C ALA A 70 -6.02 2.01 2.94
N ASN A 71 -5.89 1.89 1.61
CA ASN A 71 -4.85 1.10 0.96
C ASN A 71 -4.59 1.60 -0.48
N GLN A 72 -3.55 1.08 -1.12
CA GLN A 72 -3.29 1.24 -2.55
C GLN A 72 -2.94 -0.10 -3.17
N GLY A 73 -3.66 -0.48 -4.23
CA GLY A 73 -3.33 -1.65 -5.04
C GLY A 73 -2.26 -1.29 -6.07
N LEU A 74 -1.37 -2.23 -6.33
CA LEU A 74 -0.35 -2.10 -7.36
C LEU A 74 -0.72 -2.93 -8.58
N TYR A 75 -0.27 -2.49 -9.75
CA TYR A 75 -0.37 -3.25 -10.98
C TYR A 75 0.00 -4.73 -10.78
N ASN A 76 -0.70 -5.62 -11.47
CA ASN A 76 -0.58 -7.08 -11.38
C ASN A 76 -1.05 -7.73 -10.06
N GLU A 77 -1.45 -6.98 -9.04
CA GLU A 77 -2.05 -7.59 -7.85
C GLU A 77 -3.41 -8.21 -8.18
N THR A 78 -3.62 -9.44 -7.71
CA THR A 78 -4.90 -10.12 -7.87
C THR A 78 -5.84 -9.80 -6.71
N VAL A 79 -7.10 -9.58 -7.03
CA VAL A 79 -8.17 -9.29 -6.06
C VAL A 79 -9.41 -10.11 -6.38
N THR A 80 -10.33 -10.21 -5.42
CA THR A 80 -11.65 -10.82 -5.65
C THR A 80 -12.72 -9.74 -5.61
N SER A 81 -13.42 -9.52 -6.72
CA SER A 81 -14.56 -8.61 -6.77
C SER A 81 -15.75 -9.23 -6.02
N LEU A 82 -16.35 -8.46 -5.13
CA LEU A 82 -17.43 -8.91 -4.25
C LEU A 82 -18.76 -8.27 -4.61
N HIS A 83 -18.75 -6.97 -4.95
CA HIS A 83 -19.97 -6.19 -5.13
C HIS A 83 -19.68 -4.93 -5.96
N VAL A 84 -20.62 -4.50 -6.81
CA VAL A 84 -20.48 -3.30 -7.64
C VAL A 84 -21.65 -2.35 -7.37
N VAL A 85 -21.33 -1.06 -7.23
CA VAL A 85 -22.29 0.03 -7.10
C VAL A 85 -21.83 1.18 -7.98
N ALA A 86 -22.60 1.46 -9.04
CA ALA A 86 -22.26 2.46 -10.04
C ALA A 86 -20.85 2.24 -10.63
N ASP A 87 -19.93 3.18 -10.45
CA ASP A 87 -18.55 3.14 -10.94
C ASP A 87 -17.56 2.55 -9.90
N ALA A 88 -18.05 2.09 -8.75
CA ALA A 88 -17.23 1.53 -7.68
C ALA A 88 -17.45 0.02 -7.50
N VAL A 89 -16.38 -0.67 -7.14
CA VAL A 89 -16.35 -2.10 -6.84
C VAL A 89 -15.74 -2.34 -5.47
N LYS A 90 -16.40 -3.16 -4.66
CA LYS A 90 -15.85 -3.71 -3.43
C LYS A 90 -15.02 -4.94 -3.78
N ILE A 91 -13.76 -4.93 -3.38
CA ILE A 91 -12.77 -5.98 -3.66
C ILE A 91 -12.22 -6.55 -2.35
N ASN A 92 -11.82 -7.81 -2.36
CA ASN A 92 -10.98 -8.44 -1.34
C ASN A 92 -9.53 -8.50 -1.85
N VAL A 93 -8.59 -7.98 -1.06
CA VAL A 93 -7.16 -8.02 -1.36
C VAL A 93 -6.52 -9.17 -0.59
N ASP A 94 -5.86 -10.07 -1.31
CA ASP A 94 -5.21 -11.23 -0.72
C ASP A 94 -3.96 -10.79 0.08
N LYS A 95 -3.63 -11.49 1.18
CA LYS A 95 -2.43 -11.23 2.03
C LYS A 95 -2.37 -9.82 2.65
N VAL A 96 -3.55 -9.27 2.93
CA VAL A 96 -3.77 -8.05 3.71
C VAL A 96 -4.78 -8.37 4.80
N ILE A 97 -4.64 -7.80 5.99
CA ILE A 97 -5.66 -7.74 7.03
C ILE A 97 -5.75 -6.28 7.47
N TYR A 98 -6.94 -5.68 7.28
CA TYR A 98 -7.19 -4.29 7.64
C TYR A 98 -7.87 -4.17 9.02
N GLY A 99 -8.72 -5.14 9.37
CA GLY A 99 -9.41 -5.17 10.65
C GLY A 99 -10.08 -6.52 10.90
N PHE A 100 -10.88 -6.57 11.96
CA PHE A 100 -11.71 -7.70 12.31
C PHE A 100 -13.17 -7.24 12.43
N ASP A 101 -14.11 -8.08 12.00
CA ASP A 101 -15.53 -7.82 12.18
C ASP A 101 -15.98 -8.13 13.62
N ASP A 102 -17.28 -7.96 13.91
CA ASP A 102 -17.85 -8.19 15.24
C ASP A 102 -17.75 -9.66 15.70
N ASN A 103 -17.52 -10.60 14.76
CA ASN A 103 -17.31 -12.03 15.04
C ASN A 103 -15.81 -12.39 15.15
N GLY A 104 -14.92 -11.40 15.09
CA GLY A 104 -13.48 -11.61 15.10
C GLY A 104 -12.93 -12.23 13.81
N GLN A 105 -13.68 -12.18 12.70
CA GLN A 105 -13.17 -12.61 11.40
C GLN A 105 -12.35 -11.48 10.75
N PRO A 106 -11.15 -11.77 10.24
CA PRO A 106 -10.35 -10.75 9.57
C PRO A 106 -11.06 -10.30 8.29
N TYR A 107 -11.03 -9.00 8.02
CA TYR A 107 -11.48 -8.46 6.74
C TYR A 107 -10.38 -7.68 6.03
N SER A 108 -10.40 -7.82 4.71
CA SER A 108 -9.40 -7.33 3.76
C SER A 108 -10.06 -6.65 2.58
N THR A 109 -11.27 -6.12 2.82
CA THR A 109 -12.12 -5.60 1.77
C THR A 109 -12.02 -4.10 1.66
N PHE A 110 -11.99 -3.61 0.42
CA PHE A 110 -11.91 -2.18 0.13
C PHE A 110 -12.80 -1.83 -1.06
N TRP A 111 -13.16 -0.56 -1.18
CA TRP A 111 -13.81 0.01 -2.35
C TRP A 111 -12.80 0.68 -3.26
N THR A 112 -12.89 0.43 -4.55
CA THR A 112 -12.13 1.13 -5.59
C THR A 112 -12.99 1.38 -6.83
N LEU A 113 -12.46 2.07 -7.83
CA LEU A 113 -13.15 2.28 -9.10
C LEU A 113 -13.08 1.02 -9.98
N VAL A 114 -14.17 0.75 -10.71
CA VAL A 114 -14.25 -0.39 -11.64
C VAL A 114 -13.17 -0.31 -12.71
N ASP A 115 -12.77 0.90 -13.14
CA ASP A 115 -11.75 1.12 -14.16
C ASP A 115 -10.31 0.83 -13.66
N GLY A 116 -10.11 0.64 -12.36
CA GLY A 116 -8.83 0.29 -11.75
C GLY A 116 -8.52 -1.21 -11.82
N ILE A 117 -9.51 -2.04 -12.18
CA ILE A 117 -9.36 -3.50 -12.23
C ILE A 117 -9.81 -4.08 -13.58
N THR A 118 -9.26 -5.22 -13.95
CA THR A 118 -9.74 -6.05 -15.06
C THR A 118 -10.12 -7.44 -14.56
N LEU A 119 -11.35 -7.89 -14.84
CA LEU A 119 -11.79 -9.24 -14.46
C LEU A 119 -11.00 -10.29 -15.23
N LEU A 120 -10.50 -11.34 -14.56
CA LEU A 120 -9.69 -12.38 -15.21
C LEU A 120 -10.45 -13.11 -16.32
N LYS A 121 -11.79 -13.25 -16.20
CA LYS A 121 -12.63 -13.86 -17.24
C LYS A 121 -12.66 -13.08 -18.58
N LYS A 122 -12.27 -11.79 -18.55
CA LYS A 122 -12.17 -10.92 -19.73
C LYS A 122 -10.76 -10.93 -20.35
N ILE A 123 -9.81 -11.60 -19.70
CA ILE A 123 -8.41 -11.66 -20.10
C ILE A 123 -8.15 -12.98 -20.83
N ASN A 124 -7.39 -12.92 -21.93
CA ASN A 124 -6.94 -14.09 -22.66
C ASN A 124 -6.17 -15.04 -21.71
N PRO A 125 -6.47 -16.36 -21.70
CA PRO A 125 -5.79 -17.34 -20.84
C PRO A 125 -4.25 -17.29 -20.90
N VAL A 126 -3.67 -16.94 -22.05
CA VAL A 126 -2.21 -16.76 -22.21
C VAL A 126 -1.68 -15.64 -21.31
N LEU A 127 -2.38 -14.50 -21.25
CA LEU A 127 -2.00 -13.37 -20.40
C LEU A 127 -2.20 -13.64 -18.91
N ILE A 128 -3.17 -14.49 -18.55
CA ILE A 128 -3.35 -14.90 -17.15
C ILE A 128 -2.07 -15.56 -16.62
N GLY A 129 -1.37 -16.34 -17.45
CA GLY A 129 -0.06 -16.93 -17.10
C GLY A 129 1.08 -15.92 -16.93
N MET A 130 0.88 -14.66 -17.35
CA MET A 130 1.83 -13.55 -17.21
C MET A 130 1.56 -12.67 -15.98
N ILE A 131 0.48 -12.95 -15.24
CA ILE A 131 0.21 -12.31 -13.96
C ILE A 131 1.03 -13.06 -12.88
N PRO A 132 1.80 -12.35 -12.04
CA PRO A 132 2.58 -12.96 -10.97
C PRO A 132 1.64 -13.58 -9.93
N CYS A 133 1.63 -14.91 -9.86
CA CYS A 133 0.94 -15.66 -8.82
C CYS A 133 1.92 -15.91 -7.66
N LEU A 134 1.65 -15.31 -6.50
CA LEU A 134 2.53 -15.47 -5.34
C LEU A 134 2.61 -16.92 -4.84
N GLU A 135 1.56 -17.72 -5.05
CA GLU A 135 1.48 -19.13 -4.63
C GLU A 135 2.12 -20.09 -5.64
N ASN A 136 2.31 -19.67 -6.90
CA ASN A 136 2.98 -20.50 -7.89
C ASN A 136 4.50 -20.39 -7.69
N GLU A 137 5.10 -21.40 -7.06
CA GLU A 137 6.54 -21.48 -6.82
C GLU A 137 7.36 -21.67 -8.11
N TYR A 138 6.75 -22.23 -9.17
CA TYR A 138 7.43 -22.49 -10.44
C TYR A 138 7.55 -21.23 -11.32
N GLN A 139 6.80 -20.18 -11.01
CA GLN A 139 6.86 -18.93 -11.75
C GLN A 139 8.02 -18.07 -11.23
N SER A 140 9.00 -17.78 -12.09
CA SER A 140 10.07 -16.85 -11.75
C SER A 140 9.50 -15.44 -11.64
N LYS A 141 9.62 -14.83 -10.45
CA LYS A 141 9.03 -13.54 -10.11
C LYS A 141 10.10 -12.52 -9.79
N LEU A 142 9.85 -11.28 -10.20
CA LEU A 142 10.64 -10.11 -9.83
C LEU A 142 9.79 -9.16 -9.01
N PHE A 143 10.40 -8.57 -7.99
CA PHE A 143 9.85 -7.47 -7.21
C PHE A 143 10.62 -6.19 -7.54
N LEU A 144 9.92 -5.11 -7.90
CA LEU A 144 10.56 -3.80 -8.06
C LEU A 144 10.98 -3.25 -6.70
N SER A 145 12.29 -3.09 -6.50
CA SER A 145 12.88 -2.45 -5.33
C SER A 145 13.10 -0.95 -5.52
N GLU A 146 13.00 -0.46 -6.76
CA GLU A 146 13.00 0.95 -7.13
C GLU A 146 11.88 1.22 -8.16
N PRO A 147 11.39 2.48 -8.29
CA PRO A 147 10.49 2.84 -9.36
C PRO A 147 11.05 2.53 -10.75
N TRP A 148 10.17 2.12 -11.67
CA TRP A 148 10.57 1.84 -13.04
C TRP A 148 9.39 2.05 -14.00
N ASN A 149 9.57 2.92 -15.00
CA ASN A 149 8.58 3.22 -16.05
C ASN A 149 7.16 3.50 -15.51
N GLY A 150 7.07 4.29 -14.43
CA GLY A 150 5.79 4.64 -13.80
C GLY A 150 5.16 3.55 -12.93
N PHE A 151 5.79 2.37 -12.83
CA PHE A 151 5.40 1.35 -11.86
C PHE A 151 6.03 1.62 -10.50
N SER A 152 5.26 1.26 -9.47
CA SER A 152 5.62 1.47 -8.07
C SER A 152 6.64 0.45 -7.58
N VAL A 153 7.50 0.87 -6.66
CA VAL A 153 8.18 -0.06 -5.73
C VAL A 153 7.12 -0.97 -5.12
N GLY A 154 7.36 -2.28 -5.13
CA GLY A 154 6.37 -3.25 -4.70
C GLY A 154 5.72 -4.06 -5.81
N THR A 155 5.71 -3.56 -7.05
CA THR A 155 5.08 -4.26 -8.16
C THR A 155 5.84 -5.53 -8.52
N TYR A 156 5.10 -6.61 -8.75
CA TYR A 156 5.64 -7.88 -9.20
C TYR A 156 5.50 -8.05 -10.71
N PHE A 157 6.49 -8.72 -11.31
CA PHE A 157 6.46 -9.14 -12.71
C PHE A 157 6.86 -10.60 -12.85
N VAL A 158 6.39 -11.23 -13.94
CA VAL A 158 6.85 -12.55 -14.35
C VAL A 158 8.12 -12.38 -15.18
N ARG A 159 9.22 -12.95 -14.68
CA ARG A 159 10.54 -12.95 -15.34
C ARG A 159 10.60 -13.98 -16.46
N ILE A 160 11.41 -13.69 -17.46
CA ILE A 160 11.69 -14.56 -18.60
C ILE A 160 13.20 -14.88 -18.61
N PRO A 161 13.69 -15.81 -17.76
CA PRO A 161 15.12 -16.00 -17.52
C PRO A 161 15.96 -16.26 -18.78
N GLN A 162 15.39 -16.96 -19.76
CA GLN A 162 16.03 -17.27 -21.04
C GLN A 162 16.22 -16.05 -21.96
N LYS A 163 15.62 -14.91 -21.63
CA LYS A 163 15.76 -13.63 -22.34
C LYS A 163 16.50 -12.57 -21.53
N ASP A 164 16.93 -12.90 -20.30
CA ASP A 164 17.74 -11.98 -19.51
C ASP A 164 19.05 -11.67 -20.22
N ILE A 165 19.55 -10.47 -19.98
CA ILE A 165 20.88 -10.05 -20.42
C ILE A 165 21.74 -9.79 -19.19
N GLN A 166 23.00 -9.41 -19.40
CA GLN A 166 23.96 -9.24 -18.31
C GLN A 166 23.47 -8.24 -17.25
N THR A 167 22.89 -7.12 -17.68
CA THR A 167 22.53 -5.98 -16.82
C THR A 167 21.03 -5.84 -16.55
N GLN A 168 20.17 -6.59 -17.24
CA GLN A 168 18.72 -6.44 -17.14
C GLN A 168 18.02 -7.79 -17.08
N TYR A 169 16.87 -7.81 -16.39
CA TYR A 169 15.92 -8.91 -16.42
C TYR A 169 14.85 -8.67 -17.49
N ALA A 170 14.50 -9.71 -18.24
CA ALA A 170 13.36 -9.64 -19.15
C ALA A 170 12.05 -10.00 -18.42
N VAL A 171 10.99 -9.25 -18.67
CA VAL A 171 9.66 -9.44 -18.04
C VAL A 171 8.51 -9.34 -19.03
N TYR A 172 7.38 -9.96 -18.70
CA TYR A 172 6.11 -9.70 -19.37
C TYR A 172 5.40 -8.46 -18.80
N ILE A 173 4.89 -7.61 -19.69
CA ILE A 173 4.00 -6.48 -19.37
C ILE A 173 2.66 -6.70 -20.09
N PRO A 174 1.64 -7.26 -19.41
CA PRO A 174 0.32 -7.49 -20.01
C PRO A 174 -0.52 -6.21 -20.11
N TYR A 175 -1.01 -5.88 -21.30
CA TYR A 175 -1.96 -4.80 -21.50
C TYR A 175 -3.38 -5.37 -21.46
N PHE A 176 -4.01 -5.26 -20.29
CA PHE A 176 -5.29 -5.94 -20.03
C PHE A 176 -6.48 -5.40 -20.84
N ALA A 177 -6.42 -4.13 -21.28
CA ALA A 177 -7.50 -3.50 -22.03
C ALA A 177 -7.64 -4.04 -23.46
N ASP A 178 -6.52 -4.37 -24.11
CA ASP A 178 -6.47 -4.82 -25.51
C ASP A 178 -6.11 -6.31 -25.65
N ASN A 179 -5.88 -7.01 -24.52
CA ASN A 179 -5.44 -8.39 -24.50
C ASN A 179 -4.11 -8.65 -25.23
N THR A 180 -3.19 -7.68 -25.16
CA THR A 180 -1.82 -7.81 -25.68
C THR A 180 -0.78 -7.86 -24.56
N PHE A 181 0.48 -8.06 -24.92
CA PHE A 181 1.61 -7.91 -23.99
C PHE A 181 2.85 -7.43 -24.73
N SER A 182 3.78 -6.84 -23.99
CA SER A 182 5.14 -6.61 -24.44
C SER A 182 6.15 -7.32 -23.55
N ILE A 183 7.36 -7.53 -24.08
CA ILE A 183 8.53 -7.90 -23.28
C ILE A 183 9.29 -6.62 -23.00
N ALA A 184 9.61 -6.39 -21.74
CA ALA A 184 10.40 -5.24 -21.30
C ALA A 184 11.63 -5.70 -20.50
N TYR A 185 12.58 -4.80 -20.34
CA TYR A 185 13.85 -5.06 -19.65
C TYR A 185 13.98 -4.13 -18.45
N ILE A 186 14.12 -4.70 -17.25
CA ILE A 186 14.31 -3.97 -15.99
C ILE A 186 15.77 -4.11 -15.58
N GLU A 187 16.44 -3.01 -15.24
CA GLU A 187 17.81 -3.06 -14.71
C GLU A 187 17.87 -3.96 -13.46
N LYS A 188 18.87 -4.84 -13.39
CA LYS A 188 19.00 -5.79 -12.28
C LYS A 188 19.16 -5.09 -10.93
N GLU A 189 19.65 -3.86 -10.92
CA GLU A 189 19.68 -3.08 -9.69
C GLU A 189 18.26 -2.73 -9.22
N LYS A 190 17.32 -2.38 -10.10
CA LYS A 190 15.98 -1.91 -9.73
C LYS A 190 15.00 -3.00 -9.29
N ALA A 191 15.37 -4.27 -9.44
CA ALA A 191 14.49 -5.38 -9.13
C ALA A 191 15.21 -6.53 -8.41
N LEU A 192 14.43 -7.30 -7.66
CA LEU A 192 14.91 -8.46 -6.90
C LEU A 192 14.22 -9.73 -7.39
N CYS A 193 15.01 -10.77 -7.62
CA CYS A 193 14.49 -12.12 -7.78
C CYS A 193 13.88 -12.61 -6.46
N ILE A 194 12.66 -13.13 -6.55
CA ILE A 194 12.02 -13.79 -5.42
C ILE A 194 12.57 -15.21 -5.31
N GLU A 195 13.26 -15.46 -4.22
CA GLU A 195 13.99 -16.70 -3.93
C GLU A 195 13.72 -17.08 -2.47
N GLN A 196 13.86 -18.37 -2.17
CA GLN A 196 13.79 -18.85 -0.79
C GLN A 196 14.98 -18.32 0.01
N ARG A 197 14.70 -17.79 1.19
CA ARG A 197 15.66 -17.13 2.08
C ARG A 197 15.42 -17.59 3.51
N SER A 198 16.47 -17.68 4.30
CA SER A 198 16.32 -17.87 5.75
C SER A 198 15.67 -16.64 6.38
N ASP A 199 15.07 -16.79 7.56
CA ASP A 199 14.43 -15.67 8.27
C ASP A 199 15.40 -14.50 8.52
N GLN A 200 16.67 -14.81 8.82
CA GLN A 200 17.72 -13.79 8.96
C GLN A 200 18.00 -13.04 7.65
N GLN A 201 18.05 -13.76 6.52
CA GLN A 201 18.25 -13.14 5.20
C GLN A 201 17.04 -12.29 4.80
N LYS A 202 15.82 -12.73 5.09
CA LYS A 202 14.59 -11.95 4.85
C LYS A 202 14.60 -10.67 5.66
N ARG A 203 14.94 -10.74 6.95
CA ARG A 203 15.08 -9.57 7.83
C ARG A 203 16.13 -8.59 7.32
N GLY A 204 17.32 -9.08 6.95
CA GLY A 204 18.36 -8.24 6.35
C GLY A 204 17.91 -7.56 5.06
N LEU A 205 17.22 -8.30 4.19
CA LEU A 205 16.65 -7.77 2.96
C LEU A 205 15.57 -6.71 3.21
N PHE A 206 14.71 -6.91 4.22
CA PHE A 206 13.69 -5.94 4.61
C PHE A 206 14.28 -4.58 4.99
N VAL A 207 15.32 -4.58 5.85
CA VAL A 207 16.03 -3.35 6.24
C VAL A 207 16.75 -2.73 5.03
N ALA A 208 17.38 -3.56 4.19
CA ALA A 208 18.04 -3.08 2.97
C ALA A 208 17.06 -2.41 1.99
N LEU A 209 15.86 -2.96 1.81
CA LEU A 209 14.81 -2.38 0.96
C LEU A 209 14.36 -1.00 1.47
N LEU A 210 14.20 -0.84 2.79
CA LEU A 210 13.84 0.44 3.40
C LEU A 210 14.93 1.50 3.18
N HIS A 211 16.20 1.14 3.39
CA HIS A 211 17.31 2.04 3.12
C HIS A 211 17.40 2.41 1.64
N ARG A 212 17.25 1.41 0.77
CA ARG A 212 17.29 1.60 -0.68
C ARG A 212 16.25 2.60 -1.16
N LEU A 213 15.02 2.51 -0.66
CA LEU A 213 13.95 3.44 -0.97
C LEU A 213 14.33 4.90 -0.65
N ILE A 214 14.93 5.13 0.52
CA ILE A 214 15.37 6.46 0.98
C ILE A 214 16.54 6.97 0.14
N VAL A 215 17.54 6.10 -0.11
CA VAL A 215 18.73 6.44 -0.90
C VAL A 215 18.35 6.76 -2.35
N TYR A 216 17.45 5.97 -2.95
CA TYR A 216 16.96 6.22 -4.31
C TYR A 216 16.33 7.60 -4.42
N ALA A 217 15.41 7.95 -3.52
CA ALA A 217 14.79 9.29 -3.53
C ALA A 217 15.84 10.40 -3.42
N ALA A 218 16.81 10.27 -2.52
CA ALA A 218 17.88 11.26 -2.36
C ALA A 218 18.88 11.32 -3.53
N SER A 219 18.97 10.27 -4.35
CA SER A 219 19.86 10.24 -5.53
C SER A 219 19.30 10.98 -6.74
N GLU A 220 17.98 11.16 -6.79
CA GLU A 220 17.30 11.88 -7.87
C GLU A 220 17.46 13.40 -7.69
N ASP A 221 17.34 13.89 -6.45
CA ASP A 221 17.74 15.23 -6.02
C ASP A 221 17.99 15.23 -4.50
N ALA A 222 18.89 16.07 -4.00
CA ALA A 222 19.20 16.15 -2.56
C ALA A 222 17.98 16.56 -1.69
N SER A 223 16.98 17.21 -2.30
CA SER A 223 15.73 17.61 -1.65
C SER A 223 14.55 16.66 -1.95
N SER A 224 14.77 15.65 -2.80
CA SER A 224 13.76 14.65 -3.14
C SER A 224 13.48 13.73 -1.96
N VAL A 225 12.19 13.42 -1.76
CA VAL A 225 11.74 12.55 -0.68
C VAL A 225 10.72 11.54 -1.14
N VAL A 226 10.61 10.46 -0.38
CA VAL A 226 9.42 9.60 -0.41
C VAL A 226 8.39 10.21 0.53
N PRO A 227 7.24 10.72 0.03
CA PRO A 227 6.30 11.44 0.88
C PRO A 227 5.51 10.48 1.79
N TYR A 228 5.08 11.01 2.94
CA TYR A 228 4.06 10.35 3.75
C TYR A 228 2.70 10.49 3.08
N VAL A 229 1.95 9.40 2.95
CA VAL A 229 0.60 9.42 2.37
C VAL A 229 -0.30 8.56 3.25
N TRP A 230 -1.37 9.14 3.81
CA TRP A 230 -2.33 8.42 4.63
C TRP A 230 -3.02 7.32 3.81
N GLY A 231 -3.01 6.08 4.31
CA GLY A 231 -3.48 4.90 3.57
C GLY A 231 -2.54 4.46 2.44
N GLY A 232 -1.40 5.14 2.27
CA GLY A 232 -0.46 4.93 1.17
C GLY A 232 0.42 3.71 1.34
N CYS A 233 0.72 3.05 0.23
CA CYS A 233 1.64 1.91 0.17
C CYS A 233 2.23 1.70 -1.24
N SER A 234 2.47 2.80 -1.95
CA SER A 234 3.01 2.84 -3.31
C SER A 234 4.04 3.94 -3.45
N PHE A 235 4.96 3.83 -4.39
CA PHE A 235 5.96 4.85 -4.71
C PHE A 235 6.55 4.61 -6.10
N SER A 236 6.20 5.45 -7.08
CA SER A 236 6.70 5.38 -8.46
C SER A 236 7.47 6.62 -8.89
N THR A 237 7.45 7.70 -8.10
CA THR A 237 8.16 8.94 -8.41
C THR A 237 8.47 9.66 -7.10
N PRO A 238 9.74 10.07 -6.86
CA PRO A 238 10.08 10.98 -5.77
C PRO A 238 9.29 12.29 -5.87
N ASN A 239 9.04 12.93 -4.73
CA ASN A 239 8.62 14.32 -4.75
C ASN A 239 9.86 15.20 -4.72
N ASP A 240 10.03 16.08 -5.72
CA ASP A 240 11.22 16.91 -5.91
C ASP A 240 11.61 17.73 -4.67
N LYS A 241 10.63 18.07 -3.82
CA LYS A 241 10.84 18.83 -2.59
C LYS A 241 10.07 18.23 -1.43
N ASN A 242 10.62 18.40 -0.23
CA ASN A 242 9.87 18.13 1.00
C ASN A 242 8.97 19.31 1.43
N ASP A 243 8.31 19.97 0.48
CA ASP A 243 7.37 21.05 0.76
C ASP A 243 5.94 20.50 0.92
N PHE A 244 5.23 21.04 1.89
CA PHE A 244 3.83 20.71 2.15
C PHE A 244 3.16 21.87 2.88
N PHE A 245 1.84 21.96 2.74
CA PHE A 245 1.06 23.02 3.36
C PHE A 245 -0.29 22.48 3.83
N TYR A 246 -0.84 23.13 4.86
CA TYR A 246 -2.15 22.80 5.38
C TYR A 246 -3.19 23.74 4.76
N ALA A 247 -4.19 23.16 4.09
CA ALA A 247 -5.31 23.90 3.51
C ALA A 247 -6.59 23.08 3.63
N GLN A 248 -7.72 23.75 3.85
CA GLN A 248 -9.05 23.10 3.83
C GLN A 248 -9.17 21.86 4.73
N GLY A 249 -8.51 21.86 5.89
CA GLY A 249 -8.58 20.74 6.83
C GLY A 249 -7.65 19.56 6.51
N CYS A 250 -6.82 19.65 5.46
CA CYS A 250 -5.92 18.57 5.04
C CYS A 250 -4.55 19.08 4.59
N TRP A 251 -3.60 18.15 4.50
CA TRP A 251 -2.23 18.39 4.05
C TRP A 251 -2.12 18.12 2.55
N HIS A 252 -1.43 19.04 1.87
CA HIS A 252 -1.20 19.03 0.43
C HIS A 252 0.27 19.22 0.10
N ARG A 253 0.64 18.84 -1.13
CA ARG A 253 1.94 19.07 -1.75
C ARG A 253 1.72 19.75 -3.10
N PRO A 254 2.58 20.69 -3.53
CA PRO A 254 2.36 21.47 -4.76
C PRO A 254 2.37 20.64 -6.06
N SER A 255 2.95 19.43 -6.05
CA SER A 255 3.42 18.76 -7.26
C SER A 255 3.08 17.26 -7.28
N GLN A 256 1.81 16.85 -7.43
CA GLN A 256 1.53 15.44 -7.74
C GLN A 256 0.34 15.25 -8.71
N GLY A 257 0.41 14.17 -9.50
CA GLY A 257 -0.61 13.78 -10.48
C GLY A 257 -1.93 13.34 -9.85
N GLU A 258 -2.73 12.54 -10.58
CA GLU A 258 -4.09 12.22 -10.13
C GLU A 258 -4.18 11.40 -8.83
N THR A 259 -3.17 10.57 -8.55
CA THR A 259 -3.09 9.73 -7.35
C THR A 259 -1.82 10.08 -6.58
N TYR A 260 -1.95 10.49 -5.33
CA TYR A 260 -0.82 10.70 -4.44
C TYR A 260 -0.15 9.36 -4.12
N GLN A 261 1.16 9.32 -4.27
CA GLN A 261 1.97 8.12 -4.02
C GLN A 261 2.92 8.39 -2.86
N GLY A 262 3.10 7.39 -2.03
CA GLY A 262 3.96 7.36 -0.86
C GLY A 262 3.48 6.32 0.13
N TYR A 263 3.99 6.39 1.35
CA TYR A 263 3.71 5.39 2.38
C TYR A 263 3.10 6.01 3.63
N ASP A 264 2.17 5.30 4.26
CA ASP A 264 1.90 5.47 5.69
C ASP A 264 2.83 4.56 6.53
N CYS A 265 2.79 4.73 7.85
CA CYS A 265 3.72 4.09 8.77
C CYS A 265 3.66 2.54 8.73
N SER A 266 2.48 1.96 8.55
CA SER A 266 2.29 0.51 8.49
C SER A 266 2.35 -0.05 7.06
N GLY A 267 1.94 0.73 6.07
CA GLY A 267 2.01 0.41 4.64
C GLY A 267 3.45 0.32 4.13
N LEU A 268 4.35 1.14 4.67
CA LEU A 268 5.79 1.01 4.45
C LEU A 268 6.31 -0.38 4.89
N ILE A 269 6.01 -0.75 6.13
CA ILE A 269 6.43 -2.04 6.72
C ILE A 269 5.82 -3.19 5.93
N TRP A 270 4.51 -3.16 5.72
CA TRP A 270 3.78 -4.20 4.98
C TRP A 270 4.38 -4.43 3.59
N ARG A 271 4.59 -3.35 2.82
CA ARG A 271 5.06 -3.47 1.44
C ARG A 271 6.50 -3.97 1.35
N MET A 272 7.41 -3.46 2.18
CA MET A 272 8.80 -3.92 2.17
C MET A 272 8.94 -5.34 2.72
N ALA A 273 8.12 -5.72 3.70
CA ALA A 273 8.09 -7.08 4.23
C ALA A 273 7.68 -8.10 3.15
N GLN A 274 6.67 -7.77 2.31
CA GLN A 274 6.30 -8.60 1.16
C GLN A 274 7.46 -8.78 0.18
N GLY A 275 8.17 -7.69 -0.17
CA GLY A 275 9.34 -7.75 -1.05
C GLY A 275 10.47 -8.61 -0.49
N ALA A 276 10.64 -8.60 0.83
CA ALA A 276 11.58 -9.44 1.55
C ALA A 276 11.11 -10.90 1.72
N GLY A 277 9.88 -11.26 1.32
CA GLY A 277 9.32 -12.60 1.50
C GLY A 277 8.91 -12.91 2.95
N ILE A 278 8.63 -11.89 3.74
CA ILE A 278 8.11 -12.00 5.11
C ILE A 278 6.57 -12.01 5.01
N PRO A 279 5.87 -12.99 5.62
CA PRO A 279 4.41 -13.10 5.57
C PRO A 279 3.74 -12.09 6.52
N PHE A 280 4.03 -10.80 6.34
CA PHE A 280 3.46 -9.72 7.12
C PHE A 280 2.15 -9.27 6.47
N VAL A 281 1.03 -9.36 7.19
CA VAL A 281 -0.31 -9.11 6.63
C VAL A 281 -1.00 -7.89 7.22
N TRP A 282 -0.47 -7.28 8.27
CA TRP A 282 -1.14 -6.22 9.02
C TRP A 282 -1.02 -4.86 8.32
N LYS A 283 -2.11 -4.33 7.75
CA LYS A 283 -2.08 -3.03 7.04
C LYS A 283 -2.16 -1.82 7.95
N VAL A 284 -2.70 -1.95 9.16
CA VAL A 284 -2.90 -0.85 10.11
C VAL A 284 -2.06 -1.03 11.37
N SER A 285 -1.48 0.07 11.87
CA SER A 285 -0.60 0.07 13.05
C SER A 285 -1.27 -0.52 14.30
N LYS A 286 -2.58 -0.34 14.49
CA LYS A 286 -3.34 -0.95 15.59
C LYS A 286 -3.19 -2.46 15.63
N LEU A 287 -3.31 -3.14 14.48
CA LEU A 287 -3.18 -4.60 14.40
C LEU A 287 -1.74 -5.05 14.65
N ILE A 288 -0.76 -4.29 14.16
CA ILE A 288 0.67 -4.56 14.46
C ILE A 288 0.88 -4.58 15.98
N GLY A 289 0.38 -3.58 16.70
CA GLY A 289 0.51 -3.49 18.16
C GLY A 289 -0.28 -4.53 18.97
N GLN A 290 -1.23 -5.22 18.34
CA GLN A 290 -2.05 -6.26 18.95
C GLN A 290 -1.52 -7.67 18.67
N TYR A 291 -1.05 -7.92 17.44
CA TYR A 291 -0.75 -9.28 16.96
C TYR A 291 0.74 -9.57 16.77
N CYS A 292 1.61 -8.56 16.66
CA CYS A 292 3.05 -8.82 16.65
C CYS A 292 3.53 -9.21 18.05
N ARG A 293 4.44 -10.19 18.10
CA ARG A 293 5.02 -10.69 19.35
C ARG A 293 5.88 -9.60 19.99
N PRO A 294 5.69 -9.27 21.28
CA PRO A 294 6.56 -8.32 21.96
C PRO A 294 7.99 -8.85 22.08
N VAL A 295 8.95 -7.92 22.14
CA VAL A 295 10.32 -8.17 22.60
C VAL A 295 10.26 -8.42 24.11
N ASP A 296 11.02 -9.39 24.59
CA ASP A 296 11.12 -9.78 25.99
C ASP A 296 12.58 -10.10 26.37
N GLU A 297 12.82 -10.45 27.63
CA GLU A 297 14.15 -10.74 28.17
C GLU A 297 14.89 -11.87 27.47
N ASN A 298 14.17 -12.80 26.83
CA ASN A 298 14.74 -13.94 26.11
C ASN A 298 14.89 -13.69 24.61
N ASN A 299 14.33 -12.60 24.11
CA ASN A 299 14.21 -12.31 22.69
C ASN A 299 14.47 -10.83 22.45
N MET A 300 15.76 -10.50 22.44
CA MET A 300 16.28 -9.16 22.31
C MET A 300 15.83 -8.48 21.00
N LEU A 301 15.87 -7.15 21.03
CA LEU A 301 15.60 -6.30 19.89
C LEU A 301 16.66 -6.54 18.80
N GLU A 302 16.21 -6.63 17.55
CA GLU A 302 17.06 -6.82 16.37
C GLU A 302 16.74 -5.78 15.29
N GLU A 303 17.65 -5.57 14.35
CA GLU A 303 17.36 -4.77 13.15
C GLU A 303 16.16 -5.34 12.39
N GLY A 304 15.31 -4.45 11.88
CA GLY A 304 14.03 -4.78 11.26
C GLY A 304 12.87 -4.96 12.25
N ASP A 305 13.11 -5.12 13.56
CA ASP A 305 12.01 -5.12 14.53
C ASP A 305 11.28 -3.78 14.59
N ILE A 306 10.10 -3.77 15.19
CA ILE A 306 9.14 -2.67 15.12
C ILE A 306 9.07 -1.95 16.46
N ILE A 307 9.19 -0.63 16.41
CA ILE A 307 8.84 0.27 17.53
C ILE A 307 7.40 0.71 17.31
N TRP A 308 6.54 0.48 18.28
CA TRP A 308 5.11 0.78 18.18
C TRP A 308 4.63 1.66 19.33
N PHE A 309 3.73 2.58 19.03
CA PHE A 309 2.86 3.21 20.02
C PHE A 309 1.51 3.49 19.35
N GLU A 310 0.51 3.88 20.14
CA GLU A 310 -0.83 4.11 19.61
C GLU A 310 -0.83 5.13 18.45
N GLY A 311 -1.23 4.66 17.27
CA GLY A 311 -1.32 5.44 16.04
C GLY A 311 -0.11 5.37 15.12
N HIS A 312 1.00 4.72 15.49
CA HIS A 312 2.24 4.80 14.70
C HIS A 312 3.18 3.60 14.83
N THR A 313 3.97 3.36 13.79
CA THR A 313 5.04 2.34 13.76
C THR A 313 6.32 2.89 13.14
N MET A 314 7.45 2.39 13.65
CA MET A 314 8.79 2.65 13.13
C MET A 314 9.56 1.32 13.06
N VAL A 315 10.65 1.30 12.30
CA VAL A 315 11.53 0.13 12.13
C VAL A 315 12.88 0.42 12.77
N VAL A 316 13.42 -0.56 13.50
CA VAL A 316 14.81 -0.55 13.98
C VAL A 316 15.74 -0.65 12.78
N ALA A 317 16.34 0.47 12.37
CA ALA A 317 17.16 0.51 11.15
C ALA A 317 18.59 0.04 11.43
N SER A 318 19.23 0.60 12.46
CA SER A 318 20.52 0.11 12.93
C SER A 318 20.66 0.23 14.44
N ILE A 319 20.92 -0.89 15.11
CA ILE A 319 21.12 -0.92 16.57
C ILE A 319 22.41 -0.20 16.93
N HIS A 320 23.50 -0.53 16.25
CA HIS A 320 24.80 0.11 16.47
C HIS A 320 24.76 1.61 16.13
N GLY A 321 24.08 1.97 15.04
CA GLY A 321 23.92 3.36 14.64
C GLY A 321 22.88 4.16 15.45
N ASN A 322 22.11 3.49 16.32
CA ASN A 322 20.97 4.08 17.04
C ASN A 322 20.01 4.84 16.11
N THR A 323 19.72 4.27 14.94
CA THR A 323 18.83 4.87 13.92
C THR A 323 17.55 4.06 13.75
N LEU A 324 16.49 4.77 13.36
CA LEU A 324 15.19 4.20 13.02
C LEU A 324 14.73 4.69 11.65
N ILE A 325 13.84 3.93 11.02
CA ILE A 325 13.13 4.33 9.80
C ILE A 325 11.63 4.43 10.09
N GLU A 326 10.99 5.49 9.61
CA GLU A 326 9.54 5.67 9.71
C GLU A 326 9.01 6.47 8.52
N ALA A 327 7.71 6.32 8.24
CA ALA A 327 6.95 7.27 7.44
C ALA A 327 6.24 8.25 8.40
N ALA A 328 6.81 9.43 8.60
CA ALA A 328 6.33 10.40 9.57
C ALA A 328 5.31 11.38 8.96
N GLY A 329 4.20 11.60 9.68
CA GLY A 329 3.15 12.50 9.25
C GLY A 329 3.57 13.98 9.17
N TYR A 330 2.70 14.80 8.60
CA TYR A 330 2.97 16.23 8.37
C TYR A 330 2.93 17.09 9.64
N SER A 331 2.12 16.71 10.63
CA SER A 331 1.97 17.46 11.88
C SER A 331 3.24 17.49 12.74
N THR A 332 4.19 16.58 12.49
CA THR A 332 5.48 16.55 13.18
C THR A 332 6.57 17.32 12.43
N GLY A 333 6.24 17.95 11.30
CA GLY A 333 7.18 18.70 10.47
C GLY A 333 8.04 17.85 9.52
N TYR A 334 7.90 16.51 9.54
CA TYR A 334 8.67 15.62 8.65
C TYR A 334 7.98 15.38 7.31
N GLY A 335 6.76 14.83 7.32
CA GLY A 335 5.94 14.61 6.12
C GLY A 335 6.49 13.59 5.11
N CYS A 336 7.48 12.76 5.47
CA CYS A 336 8.19 11.86 4.56
C CYS A 336 8.61 10.54 5.22
N VAL A 337 9.11 9.62 4.39
CA VAL A 337 9.89 8.47 4.85
C VAL A 337 11.34 8.88 5.02
N HIS A 338 11.91 8.58 6.18
CA HIS A 338 13.27 8.97 6.52
C HIS A 338 13.98 7.95 7.42
N CYS A 339 15.30 8.07 7.51
CA CYS A 339 16.12 7.37 8.49
C CYS A 339 16.77 8.42 9.41
N ILE A 340 16.48 8.38 10.70
CA ILE A 340 16.96 9.37 11.67
C ILE A 340 17.51 8.71 12.95
N PRO A 341 18.39 9.40 13.70
CA PRO A 341 18.79 8.97 15.04
C PRO A 341 17.59 8.90 16.00
N LEU A 342 17.60 7.93 16.92
CA LEU A 342 16.62 7.78 18.00
C LEU A 342 16.42 9.08 18.78
N SER A 343 17.51 9.78 19.10
CA SER A 343 17.52 11.02 19.86
C SER A 343 16.83 12.19 19.16
N LYS A 344 16.63 12.12 17.84
CA LYS A 344 15.82 13.11 17.10
C LYS A 344 14.32 12.83 17.19
N ARG A 345 13.93 11.65 17.67
CA ARG A 345 12.54 11.22 17.73
C ARG A 345 12.01 11.07 19.15
N PHE A 346 12.86 10.67 20.08
CA PHE A 346 12.50 10.38 21.46
C PHE A 346 13.33 11.23 22.43
N ALA A 347 12.64 12.01 23.27
CA ALA A 347 13.26 12.85 24.29
C ALA A 347 14.01 11.98 25.32
N GLY A 348 15.30 12.27 25.52
CA GLY A 348 16.14 11.58 26.51
C GLY A 348 16.57 10.15 26.13
N ILE A 349 16.24 9.67 24.92
CA ILE A 349 16.63 8.32 24.45
C ILE A 349 17.73 8.47 23.40
N ASN A 350 18.97 8.11 23.77
CA ASN A 350 20.12 8.22 22.86
C ASN A 350 20.46 6.88 22.20
N THR A 351 20.14 5.77 22.87
CA THR A 351 20.46 4.42 22.43
C THR A 351 19.25 3.51 22.45
N TYR A 352 19.33 2.39 21.71
CA TYR A 352 18.32 1.33 21.83
C TYR A 352 18.28 0.70 23.23
N GLN A 353 19.39 0.73 23.98
CA GLN A 353 19.39 0.28 25.37
C GLN A 353 18.54 1.21 26.25
N ASP A 354 18.60 2.52 26.05
CA ASP A 354 17.75 3.49 26.76
C ASP A 354 16.27 3.22 26.45
N LEU A 355 15.95 3.00 25.17
CA LEU A 355 14.58 2.69 24.73
C LEU A 355 14.08 1.37 25.33
N TYR A 356 14.93 0.34 25.35
CA TYR A 356 14.61 -0.96 25.92
C TYR A 356 14.37 -0.87 27.43
N ASN A 357 15.21 -0.13 28.15
CA ASN A 357 15.04 0.12 29.58
C ASN A 357 13.74 0.87 29.86
N ALA A 358 13.41 1.90 29.08
CA ALA A 358 12.16 2.64 29.22
C ALA A 358 10.94 1.73 28.95
N TYR A 359 11.01 0.88 27.92
CA TYR A 359 9.97 -0.11 27.61
C TYR A 359 9.74 -1.11 28.75
N LEU A 360 10.79 -1.75 29.26
CA LEU A 360 10.68 -2.73 30.35
C LEU A 360 10.15 -2.09 31.64
N ASN A 361 10.58 -0.86 31.93
CA ASN A 361 10.12 -0.10 33.09
C ASN A 361 8.77 0.60 32.88
N LYS A 362 8.14 0.42 31.71
CA LYS A 362 6.87 1.07 31.32
C LYS A 362 6.90 2.60 31.47
N GLN A 363 8.06 3.20 31.24
CA GLN A 363 8.24 4.65 31.33
C GLN A 363 7.65 5.31 30.08
N PRO A 364 6.78 6.33 30.24
CA PRO A 364 6.39 7.18 29.13
C PRO A 364 7.60 7.88 28.50
N ILE A 365 7.59 8.01 27.18
CA ILE A 365 8.66 8.64 26.40
C ILE A 365 8.09 9.84 25.64
N GLY A 366 8.78 10.98 25.71
CA GLY A 366 8.43 12.18 24.95
C GLY A 366 8.79 12.02 23.48
N LEU A 367 7.86 12.36 22.58
CA LEU A 367 8.07 12.42 21.14
C LEU A 367 8.51 13.83 20.72
N LEU A 368 9.55 13.89 19.91
CA LEU A 368 10.08 15.12 19.34
C LEU A 368 9.55 15.34 17.91
N ASP A 369 9.25 16.59 17.58
CA ASP A 369 8.98 17.06 16.22
C ASP A 369 10.28 17.32 15.44
N ALA A 370 10.18 17.76 14.19
CA ALA A 370 11.33 18.07 13.35
C ALA A 370 12.17 19.27 13.84
N GLN A 371 11.62 20.09 14.73
CA GLN A 371 12.30 21.22 15.37
C GLN A 371 12.94 20.82 16.71
N GLY A 372 12.72 19.59 17.17
CA GLY A 372 13.23 19.08 18.45
C GLY A 372 12.37 19.45 19.65
N ASN A 373 11.15 19.95 19.45
CA ASN A 373 10.22 20.21 20.55
C ASN A 373 9.45 18.95 20.90
N GLU A 374 9.26 18.72 22.20
CA GLU A 374 8.38 17.65 22.66
C GLU A 374 6.91 18.03 22.45
N PHE A 375 6.15 17.17 21.78
CA PHE A 375 4.74 17.44 21.47
C PHE A 375 3.75 16.41 22.03
N LYS A 376 4.24 15.23 22.47
CA LYS A 376 3.38 14.15 23.00
C LYS A 376 4.20 13.16 23.82
N GLN A 377 3.64 12.67 24.93
CA GLN A 377 4.16 11.52 25.68
C GLN A 377 3.46 10.23 25.23
N VAL A 378 4.20 9.13 25.07
CA VAL A 378 3.66 7.84 24.62
C VAL A 378 4.22 6.66 25.40
N SER A 379 3.43 5.59 25.50
CA SER A 379 3.91 4.27 25.92
C SER A 379 4.34 3.49 24.68
N VAL A 380 5.62 3.18 24.60
CA VAL A 380 6.20 2.40 23.51
C VAL A 380 6.08 0.91 23.79
N LYS A 381 5.84 0.12 22.74
CA LYS A 381 6.08 -1.32 22.69
C LYS A 381 7.19 -1.61 21.69
N LEU A 382 8.00 -2.61 22.00
CA LEU A 382 8.98 -3.17 21.07
C LEU A 382 8.45 -4.52 20.60
N LEU A 383 8.35 -4.72 19.28
CA LEU A 383 7.67 -5.85 18.67
C LEU A 383 8.56 -6.53 17.63
N LYS A 384 8.51 -7.85 17.54
CA LYS A 384 9.21 -8.60 16.50
C LYS A 384 8.52 -8.44 15.15
N LEU A 385 9.32 -8.26 14.10
CA LEU A 385 8.84 -8.22 12.71
C LEU A 385 8.27 -9.56 12.27
N MET A 386 8.96 -10.64 12.58
CA MET A 386 8.58 -11.99 12.17
C MET A 386 7.35 -12.43 12.97
N PRO A 387 6.22 -12.74 12.33
CA PRO A 387 5.07 -13.29 13.03
C PRO A 387 5.48 -14.63 13.68
N PRO A 388 4.88 -15.01 14.81
CA PRO A 388 5.03 -16.37 15.31
C PRO A 388 4.62 -17.34 14.19
N TYR A 389 5.39 -18.42 14.00
CA TYR A 389 5.11 -19.45 13.01
C TYR A 389 3.60 -19.77 13.02
N GLN A 390 2.94 -19.53 11.88
CA GLN A 390 1.54 -19.88 11.66
C GLN A 390 1.44 -21.33 11.19
#